data_AF-A0A1F9PV75-F1
#
_entry.id   AF-A0A1F9PV75-F1
#
_cell.length_a   1.000
_cell.length_b   1.000
_cell.length_c   1.000
_cell.angle_alpha   90.00
_cell.angle_beta   90.00
_cell.angle_gamma   90.00
#
_symmetry.space_group_name_H-M   'P 1'
#
loop_
_entity.id
_entity.type
_entity.pdbx_description
1 polymer ?
#
loop_
_entity_poly.entity_id
_entity_poly.type
_entity_poly.pdbx_seq_one_letter_code
_entity_poly.pdbx_strand_id
1 'polypeptide(L)' 'MAQTARKLNFMIGNEVAAELEKLVPPGQRSKLVSNAIAKELALFRRNAQTEKLMKLRQKTPVLATDEIVEAVRQDRQR' A
#
# COMPACT_ATOMS: atom_id res chain seq x y z
N MET A 1 -6.17 26.69 -8.51
CA MET A 1 -5.03 25.75 -8.44
C MET A 1 -5.18 24.95 -7.15
N ALA A 2 -5.37 23.63 -7.25
CA ALA A 2 -5.58 22.78 -6.08
C ALA A 2 -4.28 22.69 -5.26
N GLN A 3 -4.37 22.82 -3.94
CA GLN A 3 -3.21 22.64 -3.06
C GLN A 3 -2.64 21.22 -3.24
N THR A 4 -1.41 21.13 -3.75
CA THR A 4 -0.72 19.86 -4.06
C THR A 4 -0.02 19.26 -2.84
N ALA A 5 -0.01 19.95 -1.70
CA ALA A 5 0.60 19.50 -0.46
C ALA A 5 -0.21 19.96 0.76
N ARG A 6 -0.36 19.08 1.76
CA ARG A 6 -0.98 19.38 3.05
C ARG A 6 0.10 19.37 4.14
N LYS A 7 0.18 20.43 4.94
CA LYS A 7 1.08 20.47 6.10
C LYS A 7 0.57 19.50 7.17
N LEU A 8 1.42 18.55 7.53
CA LEU A 8 1.22 17.60 8.61
C LEU A 8 2.25 17.90 9.70
N ASN A 9 1.79 18.07 10.93
CA ASN A 9 2.67 18.24 12.07
C ASN A 9 2.92 16.84 12.66
N PHE A 10 4.16 16.37 12.59
CA PHE A 10 4.60 15.14 13.24
C PHE A 10 5.99 15.38 13.82
N MET A 11 6.27 14.70 14.93
CA MET A 11 7.59 14.72 15.54
C MET A 11 8.43 13.62 14.91
N ILE A 12 9.67 13.94 14.55
CA ILE A 12 10.68 12.96 14.13
C ILE A 12 11.68 12.79 15.27
N GLY A 13 12.27 11.60 15.39
CA GLY A 13 13.31 11.35 16.38
C GLY A 13 14.52 12.26 16.17
N ASN A 14 15.16 12.69 17.25
CA ASN A 14 16.27 13.64 17.20
C ASN A 14 17.45 13.12 16.36
N GLU A 15 17.69 11.81 16.37
CA GLU A 15 18.73 11.17 15.56
C GLU A 15 18.44 11.30 14.06
N VAL A 16 17.20 11.00 13.67
CA VAL A 16 16.74 11.10 12.28
C VAL A 16 16.75 12.56 11.81
N ALA A 17 16.36 13.49 12.68
CA ALA A 17 16.47 14.92 12.39
C ALA A 17 17.93 15.33 12.11
N ALA A 18 18.87 14.95 12.99
CA ALA A 18 20.28 15.27 12.84
C ALA A 18 20.88 14.72 11.54
N GLU A 19 20.55 13.48 11.18
CA GLU A 19 20.99 12.88 9.92
C GLU A 19 20.37 13.57 8.71
N LEU A 20 19.08 13.90 8.76
CA LEU A 20 18.39 14.59 7.67
C LEU A 20 18.98 15.99 7.45
N GLU A 21 19.38 16.67 8.52
CA GLU A 21 20.04 17.97 8.43
C GLU A 21 21.46 17.88 7.87
N LYS A 22 22.20 16.84 8.24
CA LYS A 22 23.58 16.60 7.82
C LYS A 22 23.67 16.14 6.36
N LEU A 23 22.79 15.26 5.92
CA LEU A 23 22.87 14.61 4.60
C LEU A 23 22.09 15.34 3.52
N VAL A 24 21.08 16.14 3.87
CA VAL A 24 20.14 16.72 2.90
C VAL A 24 20.26 18.24 2.84
N PRO A 25 20.50 18.82 1.66
CA PRO A 25 20.55 20.26 1.46
C PRO A 25 19.26 20.96 1.92
N PRO A 26 19.36 22.20 2.41
CA PRO A 26 18.19 23.00 2.77
C PRO A 26 17.26 23.16 1.55
N GLY A 27 15.95 22.98 1.77
CA GLY A 27 14.93 23.04 0.72
C GLY A 27 14.57 21.69 0.07
N GLN A 28 15.41 20.67 0.15
CA GLN A 28 15.10 19.32 -0.39
C GLN A 28 14.57 18.34 0.68
N ARG A 29 14.70 18.70 1.96
CA ARG A 29 14.28 17.89 3.11
C ARG A 29 12.81 17.45 3.03
N SER A 30 11.91 18.39 2.77
CA SER A 30 10.48 18.08 2.63
C SER A 30 10.20 17.11 1.49
N LYS A 31 10.87 17.30 0.33
CA LYS A 31 10.74 16.40 -0.82
C LYS A 31 11.24 14.98 -0.51
N LEU A 32 12.38 14.86 0.18
CA LEU A 32 12.90 13.56 0.59
C LEU A 32 11.94 12.84 1.53
N VAL A 33 11.46 13.54 2.56
CA VAL A 33 10.53 12.97 3.54
C VAL A 33 9.22 12.55 2.88
N SER A 34 8.64 13.39 2.02
CA SER A 34 7.43 13.05 1.27
C SER A 34 7.64 11.82 0.38
N ASN A 35 8.78 11.70 -0.29
CA ASN A 35 9.10 10.54 -1.12
C ASN A 35 9.28 9.26 -0.29
N ALA A 36 9.95 9.35 0.87
CA ALA A 36 10.12 8.23 1.78
C ALA A 36 8.77 7.72 2.30
N ILE A 37 7.92 8.64 2.76
CA ILE A 37 6.56 8.32 3.22
C ILE A 37 5.74 7.69 2.10
N ALA A 38 5.80 8.22 0.87
CA ALA A 38 5.06 7.66 -0.26
C ALA A 38 5.47 6.21 -0.56
N LYS A 39 6.77 5.91 -0.51
CA LYS A 39 7.30 4.54 -0.69
C LYS A 39 6.80 3.59 0.40
N GLU A 40 6.87 4.01 1.66
CA GLU A 40 6.39 3.21 2.80
C GLU A 40 4.88 2.96 2.74
N LEU A 41 4.08 3.99 2.45
CA LEU A 41 2.63 3.82 2.29
C LEU A 41 2.28 2.86 1.14
N ALA A 42 3.04 2.88 0.05
CA ALA A 42 2.87 1.93 -1.05
C ALA A 42 3.21 0.49 -0.63
N LEU A 43 4.21 0.30 0.24
CA LEU A 43 4.55 -1.00 0.82
C LEU A 43 3.43 -1.49 1.76
N PHE A 44 2.97 -0.64 2.69
CA PHE A 44 1.85 -0.95 3.58
C PHE A 44 0.59 -1.34 2.81
N ARG A 45 0.26 -0.59 1.75
CA ARG A 45 -0.90 -0.90 0.90
C ARG A 45 -0.78 -2.28 0.25
N ARG A 46 0.39 -2.59 -0.31
CA ARG A 46 0.64 -3.91 -0.91
C ARG A 46 0.50 -5.02 0.13
N ASN A 47 1.12 -4.86 1.29
CA ASN A 47 1.06 -5.88 2.35
C ASN A 47 -0.38 -6.11 2.83
N ALA A 48 -1.16 -5.04 3.03
CA ALA A 48 -2.56 -5.15 3.40
C ALA A 48 -3.42 -5.83 2.32
N GLN A 49 -3.14 -5.56 1.03
CA GLN A 49 -3.82 -6.24 -0.08
C GLN A 49 -3.44 -7.72 -0.18
N THR A 50 -2.15 -8.03 -0.05
CA THR A 50 -1.65 -9.41 -0.03
C THR A 50 -2.28 -10.19 1.12
N GLU A 51 -2.35 -9.61 2.32
CA GLU A 51 -2.98 -10.26 3.47
C GLU A 51 -4.48 -10.53 3.22
N LYS A 52 -5.19 -9.58 2.60
CA LYS A 52 -6.59 -9.79 2.19
C LYS A 52 -6.71 -10.94 1.19
N LEU A 53 -5.84 -11.00 0.18
CA LEU A 53 -5.84 -12.07 -0.82
C LEU A 53 -5.52 -13.43 -0.18
N MET A 54 -4.58 -13.49 0.76
CA MET A 54 -4.27 -14.72 1.48
C MET A 54 -5.46 -15.20 2.33
N LYS A 55 -6.14 -14.28 3.04
CA LYS A 55 -7.35 -14.60 3.80
C LYS A 55 -8.49 -15.10 2.92
N LEU A 56 -8.67 -14.51 1.73
CA LEU A 56 -9.65 -14.99 0.75
C LEU A 56 -9.27 -16.38 0.24
N ARG A 57 -8.00 -16.58 -0.15
CA ARG A 57 -7.50 -17.88 -0.63
C ARG A 57 -7.67 -18.99 0.41
N GLN A 58 -7.52 -18.71 1.70
CA GLN A 58 -7.76 -19.68 2.78
C GLN A 58 -9.23 -20.06 2.95
N LYS A 59 -10.16 -19.15 2.59
CA LYS A 59 -11.60 -19.35 2.73
C LYS A 59 -12.26 -19.92 1.48
N THR A 60 -11.61 -19.83 0.33
CA THR A 60 -12.18 -20.26 -0.95
C THR A 60 -11.63 -21.64 -1.32
N PRO A 61 -12.49 -22.64 -1.62
CA PRO A 61 -12.03 -23.91 -2.17
C PRO A 61 -11.31 -23.64 -3.50
N VAL A 62 -10.19 -24.34 -3.72
CA VAL A 62 -9.45 -24.27 -4.98
C VAL A 62 -10.24 -25.08 -6.00
N LEU A 63 -11.15 -24.41 -6.71
CA LEU A 63 -11.93 -25.04 -7.76
C LEU A 63 -11.10 -25.15 -9.04
N ALA A 64 -11.13 -26.31 -9.67
CA ALA A 64 -10.59 -26.48 -11.01
C ALA A 64 -11.46 -25.73 -12.03
N THR A 65 -10.87 -25.35 -13.16
CA THR A 65 -11.59 -24.62 -14.22
C THR A 65 -12.86 -25.35 -14.67
N ASP A 66 -12.79 -26.68 -14.77
CA ASP A 66 -13.93 -27.52 -15.17
C ASP A 66 -15.07 -27.49 -14.15
N GLU A 67 -14.75 -27.46 -12.85
CA GLU A 67 -15.74 -27.36 -11.76
C GLU A 67 -16.44 -25.99 -11.76
N ILE A 68 -15.71 -24.91 -12.10
CA ILE A 68 -16.28 -23.58 -12.26
C ILE A 68 -17.22 -23.55 -13.47
N VAL A 69 -16.83 -24.15 -14.60
CA VAL A 69 -17.64 -24.18 -15.82
C VAL A 69 -18.93 -24.96 -15.60
N GLU A 70 -18.86 -26.11 -14.92
CA GLU A 70 -20.05 -26.91 -14.60
C GLU A 70 -20.98 -26.18 -13.62
N ALA A 71 -20.45 -25.54 -12.57
CA ALA A 71 -21.26 -24.74 -11.65
C ALA A 71 -21.98 -23.58 -12.38
N VAL A 72 -21.30 -22.88 -13.30
CA VAL A 72 -21.88 -21.79 -14.09
C VAL A 72 -22.93 -22.31 -15.09
N ARG A 73 -22.72 -23.49 -15.68
CA ARG A 73 -23.71 -24.12 -16.57
C ARG A 73 -24.98 -24.50 -15.82
N GLN A 74 -24.86 -25.08 -14.62
CA GLN A 74 -26.01 -25.43 -13.79
C GLN A 74 -26.83 -24.21 -13.38
N ASP A 75 -26.17 -23.09 -13.05
CA ASP A 75 -26.86 -21.84 -12.67
C ASP A 75 -27.61 -21.20 -13.85
N ARG A 76 -27.09 -21.35 -15.08
CA ARG A 76 -27.75 -20.87 -16.32
C ARG A 76 -28.92 -21.73 -16.80
N GLN A 77 -29.09 -22.94 -16.27
CA GLN A 77 -30.22 -23.82 -16.59
C GLN A 77 -31.42 -23.62 -15.65
N ARG A 78 -31.30 -22.73 -14.65
CA ARG A 78 -32.41 -22.17 -13.88
C ARG A 78 -32.97 -20.92 -14.57
#